data_AF-Q5BHG2-F1
#
_entry.id   AF-Q5BHG2-F1
#
_cell.length_a   1.000
_cell.length_b   1.000
_cell.length_c   1.000
_cell.angle_alpha   90.00
_cell.angle_beta   90.00
_cell.angle_gamma   90.00
#
_symmetry.space_group_name_H-M   'P 1'
#
loop_
_entity.id
_entity.type
_entity.pdbx_description
1 polymer ?
#
loop_
_entity_poly.entity_id
_entity_poly.type
_entity_poly.pdbx_seq_one_letter_code
_entity_poly.pdbx_strand_id
1 'polypeptide(L)'
;MAVISLGVFEHISNFESWVRHVKGAAALVVARGKSQFARRSAILMFNQVRADMATACIQTVQPFPADLQELQEEATKYTDRWDASWLAGILATRCATLFAGVAKKHQDKFLETPRSWADFLEEAIAIQSDFQHVLDMLALQEPYITTRELRGSTTFVSCNGQYDLYKTTWAIRLWNNCRTVEIIVCKIICWLINQILTEESARPASSQLKLQSKLRYTMQVISRRSTDILASVPQGLGLVSVPDADIPQEPSVSGGYMLIWNLYTVGKSPAISAQDRQWIIKQLKGISERANIAMAFELAKDLVKIGRTEH
;
A
#
# COMPACT_ATOMS: atom_id res chain seq x y z
N MET A 1 -0.97 -21.36 -11.25
CA MET A 1 -0.23 -21.50 -9.97
C MET A 1 1.27 -21.29 -10.14
N ALA A 2 1.95 -21.99 -11.07
CA ALA A 2 3.41 -21.84 -11.26
C ALA A 2 3.91 -20.40 -11.50
N VAL A 3 3.19 -19.59 -12.29
CA VAL A 3 3.52 -18.17 -12.51
C VAL A 3 3.46 -17.38 -11.20
N ILE A 4 2.34 -17.43 -10.47
CA ILE A 4 2.17 -16.69 -9.20
C ILE A 4 3.20 -17.12 -8.15
N SER A 5 3.53 -18.42 -8.06
CA SER A 5 4.55 -18.92 -7.14
C SER A 5 5.97 -18.44 -7.49
N LEU A 6 6.30 -18.34 -8.78
CA LEU A 6 7.57 -17.76 -9.24
C LEU A 6 7.63 -16.25 -8.96
N GLY A 7 6.51 -15.53 -9.09
CA GLY A 7 6.43 -14.12 -8.73
C GLY A 7 6.78 -13.84 -7.27
N VAL A 8 6.34 -14.69 -6.33
CA VAL A 8 6.72 -14.56 -4.90
C VAL A 8 8.23 -14.75 -4.71
N PHE A 9 8.84 -15.72 -5.41
CA PHE A 9 10.28 -15.96 -5.36
C PHE A 9 11.08 -14.77 -5.93
N GLU A 10 10.70 -14.26 -7.10
CA GLU A 10 11.42 -13.17 -7.75
C GLU A 10 11.30 -11.86 -6.99
N HIS A 11 10.14 -11.60 -6.36
CA HIS A 11 9.99 -10.43 -5.50
C HIS A 11 10.90 -10.49 -4.28
N ILE A 12 11.23 -11.69 -3.80
CA ILE A 12 12.16 -11.89 -2.69
C ILE A 12 13.62 -11.70 -3.14
N SER A 13 13.95 -12.10 -4.37
CA SER A 13 15.33 -12.11 -4.87
C SER A 13 15.76 -10.83 -5.59
N ASN A 14 14.93 -10.29 -6.48
CA ASN A 14 15.26 -9.12 -7.30
C ASN A 14 14.01 -8.38 -7.76
N PHE A 15 13.87 -7.13 -7.33
CA PHE A 15 12.74 -6.27 -7.68
C PHE A 15 12.50 -6.14 -9.19
N GLU A 16 13.57 -5.98 -9.99
CA GLU A 16 13.43 -5.85 -11.44
C GLU A 16 12.96 -7.15 -12.09
N SER A 17 13.44 -8.31 -11.61
CA SER A 17 12.98 -9.62 -12.11
C SER A 17 11.50 -9.79 -11.84
N TRP A 18 11.06 -9.44 -10.63
CA TRP A 18 9.65 -9.47 -10.27
C TRP A 18 8.78 -8.55 -11.14
N VAL A 19 9.22 -7.31 -11.40
CA VAL A 19 8.47 -6.42 -12.29
C VAL A 19 8.35 -7.02 -13.70
N ARG A 20 9.42 -7.61 -14.24
CA ARG A 20 9.38 -8.30 -15.55
C ARG A 20 8.42 -9.49 -15.54
N HIS A 21 8.43 -10.28 -14.46
CA HIS A 21 7.51 -11.39 -14.26
C HIS A 21 6.05 -10.96 -14.27
N VAL A 22 5.71 -9.95 -13.46
CA VAL A 22 4.34 -9.43 -13.35
C VAL A 22 3.85 -8.90 -14.69
N LYS A 23 4.71 -8.22 -15.46
CA LYS A 23 4.39 -7.80 -16.83
C LYS A 23 4.11 -8.98 -17.76
N GLY A 24 4.89 -10.07 -17.66
CA GLY A 24 4.64 -11.30 -18.40
C GLY A 24 3.29 -11.95 -18.03
N ALA A 25 2.98 -12.03 -16.72
CA ALA A 25 1.71 -12.55 -16.24
C ALA A 25 0.52 -11.70 -16.71
N ALA A 26 0.66 -10.37 -16.69
CA ALA A 26 -0.31 -9.42 -17.23
C ALA A 26 -0.55 -9.65 -18.74
N ALA A 27 0.51 -9.80 -19.53
CA ALA A 27 0.38 -10.07 -20.96
C ALA A 27 -0.39 -11.37 -21.26
N LEU A 28 -0.18 -12.43 -20.46
CA LEU A 28 -0.95 -13.68 -20.58
C LEU A 28 -2.43 -13.50 -20.24
N VAL A 29 -2.74 -12.71 -19.20
CA VAL A 29 -4.12 -12.37 -18.83
C VAL A 29 -4.81 -11.58 -19.93
N VAL A 30 -4.09 -10.64 -20.57
CA VAL A 30 -4.58 -9.89 -21.73
C VAL A 30 -4.85 -10.82 -22.91
N ALA A 31 -3.91 -11.70 -23.23
CA ALA A 31 -4.07 -12.67 -24.32
C ALA A 31 -5.25 -13.64 -24.12
N ARG A 32 -5.61 -13.97 -22.87
CA ARG A 32 -6.82 -14.78 -22.56
C ARG A 32 -8.12 -14.05 -22.86
N GLY A 33 -8.11 -12.72 -22.86
CA GLY A 33 -9.26 -11.89 -23.22
C GLY A 33 -10.43 -11.94 -22.24
N LYS A 34 -11.53 -11.29 -22.62
CA LYS A 34 -12.72 -11.05 -21.78
C LYS A 34 -13.50 -12.31 -21.42
N SER A 35 -13.49 -13.32 -22.31
CA SER A 35 -14.26 -14.56 -22.14
C SER A 35 -13.84 -15.37 -20.91
N GLN A 36 -12.65 -15.10 -20.35
CA GLN A 36 -12.18 -15.77 -19.14
C GLN A 36 -13.10 -15.53 -17.92
N PHE A 37 -13.82 -14.40 -17.86
CA PHE A 37 -14.61 -14.01 -16.69
C PHE A 37 -15.93 -14.77 -16.52
N ALA A 38 -16.26 -15.68 -17.44
CA ALA A 38 -17.34 -16.65 -17.24
C ALA A 38 -17.08 -17.61 -16.06
N ARG A 39 -15.84 -17.69 -15.55
CA ARG A 39 -15.46 -18.58 -14.44
C ARG A 39 -14.96 -17.77 -13.24
N ARG A 40 -15.51 -18.04 -12.05
CA ARG A 40 -15.09 -17.40 -10.79
C ARG A 40 -13.59 -17.52 -10.51
N SER A 41 -12.99 -18.67 -10.80
CA SER A 41 -11.55 -18.88 -10.62
C SER A 41 -10.69 -17.96 -11.49
N ALA A 42 -11.16 -17.60 -12.69
CA ALA A 42 -10.46 -16.67 -13.56
C ALA A 42 -10.53 -15.24 -13.02
N ILE A 43 -11.66 -14.83 -12.42
CA ILE A 43 -11.80 -13.53 -11.75
C ILE A 43 -10.79 -13.42 -10.59
N LEU A 44 -10.68 -14.47 -9.77
CA LEU A 44 -9.72 -14.50 -8.65
C LEU A 44 -8.26 -14.44 -9.12
N MET A 45 -7.92 -15.20 -10.18
CA MET A 45 -6.57 -15.14 -10.78
C MET A 45 -6.27 -13.77 -11.39
N PHE A 46 -7.24 -13.20 -12.11
CA PHE A 46 -7.13 -11.84 -12.64
C PHE A 46 -6.91 -10.83 -11.52
N ASN A 47 -7.68 -10.91 -10.44
CA ASN A 47 -7.57 -10.00 -9.31
C ASN A 47 -6.16 -10.04 -8.68
N GLN A 48 -5.57 -11.23 -8.56
CA GLN A 48 -4.19 -11.37 -8.08
C GLN A 48 -3.19 -10.70 -9.02
N VAL A 49 -3.22 -11.01 -10.32
CA VAL A 49 -2.30 -10.41 -11.32
C VAL A 49 -2.47 -8.89 -11.39
N ARG A 50 -3.72 -8.41 -11.30
CA ARG A 50 -4.05 -6.99 -11.26
C ARG A 50 -3.45 -6.30 -10.04
N ALA A 51 -3.57 -6.90 -8.86
CA ALA A 51 -2.98 -6.36 -7.64
C ALA A 51 -1.44 -6.26 -7.75
N ASP A 52 -0.80 -7.33 -8.25
CA ASP A 52 0.65 -7.35 -8.46
C ASP A 52 1.09 -6.28 -9.47
N MET A 53 0.34 -6.13 -10.57
CA MET A 53 0.61 -5.11 -11.59
C MET A 53 0.41 -3.69 -11.06
N ALA A 54 -0.63 -3.44 -10.27
CA ALA A 54 -0.85 -2.15 -9.63
C ALA A 54 0.32 -1.77 -8.71
N THR A 55 0.80 -2.73 -7.89
CA THR A 55 1.98 -2.52 -7.04
C THR A 55 3.23 -2.23 -7.87
N ALA A 56 3.48 -2.99 -8.94
CA ALA A 56 4.61 -2.76 -9.83
C ALA A 56 4.55 -1.36 -10.48
N CYS A 57 3.36 -0.93 -10.91
CA CYS A 57 3.14 0.40 -11.48
C CYS A 57 3.40 1.51 -10.46
N ILE A 58 2.89 1.39 -9.24
CA ILE A 58 3.12 2.37 -8.16
C ILE A 58 4.61 2.50 -7.86
N GLN A 59 5.32 1.37 -7.74
CA GLN A 59 6.73 1.37 -7.36
C GLN A 59 7.66 1.84 -8.48
N THR A 60 7.28 1.65 -9.74
CA THR A 60 8.02 2.14 -10.92
C THR A 60 7.50 3.47 -11.46
N VAL A 61 6.50 4.06 -10.81
CA VAL A 61 5.83 5.31 -11.20
C VAL A 61 5.38 5.27 -12.67
N GLN A 62 4.71 4.18 -13.04
CA GLN A 62 4.13 3.97 -14.36
C GLN A 62 2.60 3.94 -14.28
N PRO A 63 1.89 4.35 -15.34
CA PRO A 63 0.44 4.25 -15.35
C PRO A 63 -0.01 2.79 -15.38
N PHE A 64 -1.20 2.51 -14.85
CA PHE A 64 -1.77 1.17 -14.96
C PHE A 64 -2.10 0.88 -16.45
N PRO A 65 -1.80 -0.33 -16.98
CA PRO A 65 -1.97 -0.60 -18.42
C PRO A 65 -3.44 -0.53 -18.87
N ALA A 66 -3.69 0.13 -20.00
CA ALA A 66 -5.03 0.32 -20.56
C ALA A 66 -5.74 -1.02 -20.87
N ASP A 67 -5.03 -2.00 -21.45
CA ASP A 67 -5.62 -3.31 -21.76
C ASP A 67 -6.09 -4.04 -20.49
N LEU A 68 -5.36 -3.90 -19.38
CA LEU A 68 -5.79 -4.47 -18.10
C LEU A 68 -6.93 -3.68 -17.47
N GLN A 69 -7.00 -2.37 -17.70
CA GLN A 69 -8.12 -1.56 -17.27
C GLN A 69 -9.41 -1.99 -18.00
N GLU A 70 -9.35 -2.24 -19.29
CA GLU A 70 -10.48 -2.76 -20.06
C GLU A 70 -10.96 -4.12 -19.53
N LEU A 71 -10.04 -5.00 -19.15
CA LEU A 71 -10.37 -6.27 -18.50
C LEU A 71 -10.95 -6.08 -17.10
N GLN A 72 -10.48 -5.10 -16.33
CA GLN A 72 -11.04 -4.76 -15.03
C GLN A 72 -12.49 -4.30 -15.17
N GLU A 73 -12.80 -3.46 -16.15
CA GLU A 73 -14.16 -3.00 -16.44
C GLU A 73 -15.08 -4.17 -16.82
N GLU A 74 -14.59 -5.10 -17.63
CA GLU A 74 -15.33 -6.32 -17.96
C GLU A 74 -15.57 -7.20 -16.74
N ALA A 75 -14.51 -7.50 -15.96
CA ALA A 75 -14.59 -8.36 -14.79
C ALA A 75 -15.47 -7.77 -13.67
N THR A 76 -15.60 -6.43 -13.61
CA THR A 76 -16.47 -5.75 -12.65
C THR A 76 -17.94 -6.15 -12.84
N LYS A 77 -18.36 -6.48 -14.07
CA LYS A 77 -19.73 -6.96 -14.35
C LYS A 77 -20.07 -8.29 -13.69
N TYR A 78 -19.05 -9.06 -13.31
CA TYR A 78 -19.18 -10.40 -12.75
C TYR A 78 -18.79 -10.45 -11.26
N THR A 79 -18.48 -9.31 -10.64
CA THR A 79 -18.03 -9.22 -9.24
C THR A 79 -19.08 -8.53 -8.38
N ASP A 80 -19.18 -8.92 -7.10
CA ASP A 80 -20.08 -8.27 -6.16
C ASP A 80 -19.68 -6.79 -5.98
N ARG A 81 -20.66 -5.90 -6.12
CA ARG A 81 -20.51 -4.45 -5.94
C ARG A 81 -20.09 -4.08 -4.51
N TRP A 82 -20.27 -4.98 -3.54
CA TRP A 82 -19.88 -4.79 -2.15
C TRP A 82 -18.59 -5.54 -1.79
N ASP A 83 -17.86 -6.12 -2.76
CA ASP A 83 -16.57 -6.78 -2.48
C ASP A 83 -15.48 -5.72 -2.19
N ALA A 84 -15.11 -5.58 -0.91
CA ALA A 84 -14.11 -4.62 -0.49
C ALA A 84 -12.72 -4.90 -1.09
N SER A 85 -12.39 -6.17 -1.35
CA SER A 85 -11.13 -6.55 -2.00
C SER A 85 -11.10 -6.13 -3.47
N TRP A 86 -12.22 -6.30 -4.17
CA TRP A 86 -12.34 -5.87 -5.55
C TRP A 86 -12.21 -4.35 -5.69
N LEU A 87 -12.99 -3.60 -4.88
CA LEU A 87 -13.00 -2.14 -4.86
C LEU A 87 -11.64 -1.57 -4.46
N ALA A 88 -10.99 -2.12 -3.44
CA ALA A 88 -9.64 -1.74 -3.05
C ALA A 88 -8.65 -1.84 -4.22
N GLY A 89 -8.72 -2.92 -5.00
CA GLY A 89 -7.87 -3.06 -6.17
C GLY A 89 -8.19 -2.04 -7.27
N ILE A 90 -9.44 -1.62 -7.46
CA ILE A 90 -9.79 -0.55 -8.42
C ILE A 90 -9.13 0.76 -7.99
N LEU A 91 -9.18 1.07 -6.68
CA LEU A 91 -8.53 2.25 -6.15
C LEU A 91 -7.01 2.19 -6.26
N ALA A 92 -6.41 1.00 -6.15
CA ALA A 92 -4.98 0.81 -6.41
C ALA A 92 -4.59 1.10 -7.87
N THR A 93 -5.37 0.66 -8.86
CA THR A 93 -5.08 0.97 -10.28
C THR A 93 -5.24 2.47 -10.58
N ARG A 94 -6.24 3.12 -9.97
CA ARG A 94 -6.43 4.57 -10.06
C ARG A 94 -5.27 5.33 -9.41
N CYS A 95 -4.82 4.91 -8.22
CA CYS A 95 -3.66 5.48 -7.55
C CYS A 95 -2.40 5.39 -8.39
N ALA A 96 -2.12 4.24 -9.01
CA ALA A 96 -0.97 4.05 -9.91
C ALA A 96 -0.98 5.06 -11.07
N THR A 97 -2.13 5.18 -11.73
CA THR A 97 -2.32 6.08 -12.88
C THR A 97 -2.24 7.55 -12.48
N LEU A 98 -2.85 7.92 -11.36
CA LEU A 98 -2.74 9.26 -10.76
C LEU A 98 -1.27 9.60 -10.49
N PHE A 99 -0.54 8.70 -9.82
CA PHE A 99 0.85 8.97 -9.43
C PHE A 99 1.75 9.16 -10.65
N ALA A 100 1.62 8.32 -11.67
CA ALA A 100 2.35 8.47 -12.92
C ALA A 100 2.00 9.77 -13.64
N GLY A 101 0.72 10.16 -13.67
CA GLY A 101 0.27 11.43 -14.26
C GLY A 101 0.88 12.65 -13.57
N VAL A 102 0.87 12.66 -12.23
CA VAL A 102 1.49 13.73 -11.41
C VAL A 102 3.00 13.79 -11.67
N ALA A 103 3.68 12.65 -11.66
CA ALA A 103 5.13 12.57 -11.89
C ALA A 103 5.50 13.06 -13.30
N LYS A 104 4.75 12.65 -14.33
CA LYS A 104 4.94 13.09 -15.71
C LYS A 104 4.79 14.61 -15.84
N LYS A 105 3.70 15.19 -15.30
CA LYS A 105 3.50 16.66 -15.33
C LYS A 105 4.64 17.40 -14.63
N HIS A 106 5.14 16.86 -13.51
CA HIS A 106 6.24 17.48 -12.79
C HIS A 106 7.57 17.43 -13.55
N GLN A 107 7.83 16.36 -14.32
CA GLN A 107 9.02 16.22 -15.15
C GLN A 107 8.92 17.09 -16.42
N ASP A 108 7.77 17.08 -17.08
CA ASP A 108 7.52 17.76 -18.34
C ASP A 108 7.02 19.20 -18.13
N LYS A 109 7.75 20.02 -17.36
CA LYS A 109 7.34 21.39 -16.98
C LYS A 109 7.04 22.32 -18.17
N PHE A 110 7.56 22.00 -19.35
CA PHE A 110 7.45 22.80 -20.56
C PHE A 110 6.37 22.32 -21.54
N LEU A 111 5.76 21.16 -21.29
CA LEU A 111 4.61 20.70 -22.07
C LEU A 111 3.35 21.19 -21.37
N GLU A 112 2.56 21.99 -22.09
CA GLU A 112 1.19 22.32 -21.68
C GLU A 112 0.38 21.02 -21.58
N THR A 113 0.31 20.50 -20.37
CA THR A 113 -0.58 19.41 -20.02
C THR A 113 -1.93 20.05 -19.71
N PRO A 114 -3.03 19.64 -20.38
CA PRO A 114 -4.35 20.25 -20.19
C PRO A 114 -4.85 20.14 -18.74
N ARG A 115 -4.29 19.20 -17.98
CA ARG A 115 -4.66 18.93 -16.60
C ARG A 115 -3.85 19.78 -15.61
N SER A 116 -4.53 20.57 -14.81
CA SER A 116 -3.96 21.43 -13.77
C SER A 116 -3.59 20.64 -12.51
N TRP A 117 -2.81 21.25 -11.60
CA TRP A 117 -2.55 20.66 -10.27
C TRP A 117 -3.83 20.52 -9.44
N ALA A 118 -4.80 21.42 -9.62
CA ALA A 118 -6.09 21.36 -8.97
C ALA A 118 -6.88 20.12 -9.42
N ASP A 119 -6.88 19.81 -10.72
CA ASP A 119 -7.58 18.62 -11.25
C ASP A 119 -6.97 17.30 -10.72
N PHE A 120 -5.65 17.27 -10.53
CA PHE A 120 -4.98 16.14 -9.89
C PHE A 120 -5.32 16.05 -8.39
N LEU A 121 -5.41 17.20 -7.71
CA LEU A 121 -5.77 17.25 -6.30
C LEU A 121 -7.21 16.78 -6.08
N GLU A 122 -8.15 17.20 -6.92
CA GLU A 122 -9.55 16.76 -6.86
C GLU A 122 -9.68 15.24 -7.04
N GLU A 123 -9.00 14.66 -8.03
CA GLU A 123 -8.99 13.20 -8.21
C GLU A 123 -8.37 12.49 -7.00
N ALA A 124 -7.23 12.99 -6.49
CA ALA A 124 -6.58 12.40 -5.33
C ALA A 124 -7.48 12.41 -4.09
N ILE A 125 -8.21 13.51 -3.87
CA ILE A 125 -9.19 13.63 -2.77
C ILE A 125 -10.36 12.66 -2.98
N ALA A 126 -10.86 12.51 -4.20
CA ALA A 126 -11.92 11.55 -4.49
C ALA A 126 -11.46 10.10 -4.20
N ILE A 127 -10.25 9.72 -4.63
CA ILE A 127 -9.68 8.39 -4.34
C ILE A 127 -9.51 8.18 -2.82
N GLN A 128 -9.05 9.20 -2.08
CA GLN A 128 -8.97 9.11 -0.61
C GLN A 128 -10.34 8.89 0.03
N SER A 129 -11.37 9.61 -0.43
CA SER A 129 -12.74 9.45 0.07
C SER A 129 -13.27 8.04 -0.22
N ASP A 130 -13.01 7.51 -1.42
CA ASP A 130 -13.42 6.15 -1.79
C ASP A 130 -12.69 5.10 -0.93
N PHE A 131 -11.42 5.32 -0.58
CA PHE A 131 -10.70 4.45 0.35
C PHE A 131 -11.33 4.42 1.73
N GLN A 132 -11.79 5.55 2.25
CA GLN A 132 -12.49 5.58 3.54
C GLN A 132 -13.75 4.69 3.49
N HIS A 133 -14.53 4.76 2.42
CA HIS A 133 -15.69 3.89 2.22
C HIS A 133 -15.30 2.40 2.14
N VAL A 134 -14.25 2.07 1.39
CA VAL A 134 -13.73 0.69 1.28
C VAL A 134 -13.24 0.15 2.62
N LEU A 135 -12.58 0.98 3.43
CA LEU A 135 -12.11 0.58 4.76
C LEU A 135 -13.26 0.37 5.75
N ASP A 136 -14.33 1.16 5.65
CA ASP A 136 -15.54 0.96 6.46
C ASP A 136 -16.24 -0.36 6.09
N MET A 137 -16.30 -0.71 4.80
CA MET A 137 -16.78 -2.02 4.35
C MET A 137 -15.88 -3.16 4.82
N LEU A 138 -14.56 -2.97 4.74
CA LEU A 138 -13.59 -3.96 5.17
C LEU A 138 -13.67 -4.23 6.69
N ALA A 139 -13.99 -3.21 7.50
CA ALA A 139 -14.25 -3.37 8.93
C ALA A 139 -15.41 -4.34 9.25
N LEU A 140 -16.40 -4.42 8.36
CA LEU A 140 -17.53 -5.34 8.48
C LEU A 140 -17.20 -6.74 7.95
N GLN A 141 -16.46 -6.83 6.84
CA GLN A 141 -16.16 -8.09 6.16
C GLN A 141 -15.02 -8.86 6.81
N GLU A 142 -13.98 -8.14 7.25
CA GLU A 142 -12.75 -8.70 7.84
C GLU A 142 -12.40 -7.99 9.15
N PRO A 143 -13.22 -8.14 10.20
CA PRO A 143 -12.96 -7.52 11.49
C PRO A 143 -11.68 -8.08 12.13
N TYR A 144 -11.08 -7.27 13.00
CA TYR A 144 -9.91 -7.64 13.80
C TYR A 144 -10.08 -7.14 15.23
N ILE A 145 -9.32 -7.73 16.16
CA ILE A 145 -9.34 -7.38 17.58
C ILE A 145 -8.04 -6.67 17.92
N THR A 146 -8.14 -5.52 18.57
CA THR A 146 -6.97 -4.80 19.08
C THR A 146 -6.66 -5.22 20.51
N THR A 147 -5.43 -5.64 20.77
CA THR A 147 -4.93 -6.06 22.08
C THR A 147 -3.82 -5.13 22.56
N ARG A 148 -3.85 -4.79 23.85
CA ARG A 148 -2.80 -3.98 24.50
C ARG A 148 -1.91 -4.87 25.34
N GLU A 149 -0.60 -4.67 25.20
CA GLU A 149 0.39 -5.35 26.03
C GLU A 149 0.34 -4.80 27.47
N LEU A 150 0.53 -5.68 28.45
CA LEU A 150 0.50 -5.31 29.87
C LEU A 150 1.65 -4.35 30.21
N ARG A 151 1.33 -3.26 30.93
CA ARG A 151 2.34 -2.34 31.46
C ARG A 151 3.17 -3.08 32.52
N GLY A 152 4.42 -3.38 32.19
CA GLY A 152 5.33 -4.13 33.06
C GLY A 152 6.23 -5.12 32.32
N SER A 153 5.95 -5.40 31.03
CA SER A 153 6.90 -6.15 30.20
C SER A 153 8.21 -5.37 30.04
N THR A 154 9.34 -6.04 30.19
CA THR A 154 10.68 -5.46 29.95
C THR A 154 10.93 -5.19 28.47
N THR A 155 10.18 -5.83 27.57
CA THR A 155 10.22 -5.60 26.11
C THR A 155 8.84 -5.77 25.49
N PHE A 156 8.41 -4.80 24.68
CA PHE A 156 7.18 -4.90 23.88
C PHE A 156 7.46 -5.61 22.56
N VAL A 157 6.57 -6.52 22.16
CA VAL A 157 6.62 -7.16 20.83
C VAL A 157 6.12 -6.19 19.77
N SER A 158 5.18 -5.31 20.14
CA SER A 158 4.65 -4.26 19.26
C SER A 158 5.48 -2.97 19.32
N CYS A 159 5.24 -2.07 18.35
CA CYS A 159 5.91 -0.77 18.29
C CYS A 159 5.49 0.15 19.45
N ASN A 160 4.21 0.13 19.82
CA ASN A 160 3.58 1.09 20.74
C ASN A 160 2.74 0.43 21.86
N GLY A 161 3.07 -0.81 22.23
CA GLY A 161 2.35 -1.56 23.26
C GLY A 161 0.94 -2.02 22.85
N GLN A 162 0.62 -2.00 21.56
CA GLN A 162 -0.65 -2.42 20.99
C GLN A 162 -0.44 -3.18 19.68
N TYR A 163 -1.17 -4.27 19.48
CA TYR A 163 -1.20 -5.05 18.26
C TYR A 163 -2.61 -5.48 17.88
N ASP A 164 -2.80 -5.84 16.62
CA ASP A 164 -4.08 -6.28 16.06
C ASP A 164 -4.04 -7.78 15.72
N LEU A 165 -5.15 -8.46 16.02
CA LEU A 165 -5.39 -9.87 15.75
C LEU A 165 -6.48 -10.02 14.69
N TYR A 166 -6.06 -10.48 13.52
CA TYR A 166 -6.87 -10.77 12.35
C TYR A 166 -7.18 -12.27 12.28
N LYS A 167 -8.33 -12.63 11.70
CA LYS A 167 -8.74 -14.03 11.55
C LYS A 167 -7.82 -14.82 10.62
N THR A 168 -7.30 -14.18 9.56
CA THR A 168 -6.48 -14.84 8.54
C THR A 168 -5.33 -13.94 8.09
N THR A 169 -4.24 -14.54 7.59
CA THR A 169 -3.14 -13.80 6.94
C THR A 169 -3.62 -13.02 5.71
N TRP A 170 -4.66 -13.51 5.03
CA TRP A 170 -5.28 -12.79 3.91
C TRP A 170 -5.90 -11.47 4.37
N ALA A 171 -6.57 -11.44 5.51
CA ALA A 171 -7.14 -10.23 6.09
C ALA A 171 -6.03 -9.21 6.41
N ILE A 172 -4.93 -9.64 7.04
CA ILE A 172 -3.75 -8.78 7.29
C ILE A 172 -3.27 -8.15 5.97
N ARG A 173 -3.12 -8.97 4.93
CA ARG A 173 -2.69 -8.53 3.60
C ARG A 173 -3.61 -7.47 3.03
N LEU A 174 -4.92 -7.74 3.06
CA LEU A 174 -5.92 -6.88 2.46
C LEU A 174 -5.97 -5.52 3.18
N TRP A 175 -6.04 -5.53 4.51
CA TRP A 175 -5.97 -4.31 5.32
C TRP A 175 -4.72 -3.50 5.03
N ASN A 176 -3.54 -4.12 5.08
CA ASN A 176 -2.29 -3.40 4.90
C ASN A 176 -2.12 -2.88 3.47
N ASN A 177 -2.57 -3.61 2.45
CA ASN A 177 -2.57 -3.12 1.07
C ASN A 177 -3.46 -1.88 0.93
N CYS A 178 -4.69 -1.89 1.46
CA CYS A 178 -5.58 -0.72 1.43
C CYS A 178 -4.93 0.48 2.13
N ARG A 179 -4.45 0.29 3.36
CA ARG A 179 -3.82 1.34 4.17
C ARG A 179 -2.57 1.92 3.49
N THR A 180 -1.74 1.08 2.88
CA THR A 180 -0.53 1.49 2.17
C THR A 180 -0.86 2.31 0.94
N VAL A 181 -1.83 1.89 0.11
CA VAL A 181 -2.22 2.67 -1.07
C VAL A 181 -2.86 3.99 -0.65
N GLU A 182 -3.69 4.02 0.40
CA GLU A 182 -4.25 5.27 0.93
C GLU A 182 -3.15 6.21 1.46
N ILE A 183 -2.12 5.70 2.14
CA ILE A 183 -0.95 6.50 2.53
C ILE A 183 -0.29 7.12 1.29
N ILE A 184 -0.13 6.37 0.20
CA ILE A 184 0.47 6.89 -1.04
C ILE A 184 -0.39 8.01 -1.64
N VAL A 185 -1.71 7.81 -1.73
CA VAL A 185 -2.65 8.85 -2.17
C VAL A 185 -2.56 10.09 -1.29
N CYS A 186 -2.51 9.91 0.03
CA CYS A 186 -2.36 11.01 0.98
C CYS A 186 -1.02 11.76 0.78
N LYS A 187 0.08 11.06 0.49
CA LYS A 187 1.37 11.69 0.18
C LYS A 187 1.30 12.50 -1.12
N ILE A 188 0.59 12.01 -2.13
CA ILE A 188 0.31 12.75 -3.37
C ILE A 188 -0.50 14.02 -3.07
N ILE A 189 -1.56 13.93 -2.26
CA ILE A 189 -2.35 15.08 -1.81
C ILE A 189 -1.46 16.13 -1.12
N CYS A 190 -0.66 15.72 -0.14
CA CYS A 190 0.24 16.63 0.58
C CYS A 190 1.20 17.33 -0.38
N TRP A 191 1.80 16.58 -1.31
CA TRP A 191 2.71 17.13 -2.31
C TRP A 191 2.00 18.13 -3.24
N LEU A 192 0.82 17.77 -3.77
CA LEU A 192 0.03 18.64 -4.65
C LEU A 192 -0.37 19.94 -3.95
N ILE A 193 -0.83 19.87 -2.69
CA ILE A 193 -1.16 21.07 -1.91
C ILE A 193 0.06 21.98 -1.78
N ASN A 194 1.24 21.42 -1.47
CA ASN A 194 2.46 22.22 -1.37
C ASN A 194 2.88 22.84 -2.71
N GLN A 195 2.73 22.13 -3.83
CA GLN A 195 2.98 22.70 -5.17
C GLN A 195 2.02 23.86 -5.47
N ILE A 196 0.72 23.65 -5.25
CA ILE A 196 -0.36 24.63 -5.44
C ILE A 196 -0.13 25.90 -4.63
N LEU A 197 0.33 25.76 -3.37
CA LEU A 197 0.66 26.89 -2.49
C LEU A 197 1.94 27.62 -2.91
N THR A 198 2.87 26.92 -3.55
CA THR A 198 4.15 27.48 -4.02
C THR A 198 4.00 28.24 -5.34
N GLU A 199 3.23 27.70 -6.29
CA GLU A 199 3.07 28.27 -7.63
C GLU A 199 2.10 29.47 -7.68
N GLU A 200 1.12 29.55 -6.77
CA GLU A 200 0.14 30.64 -6.72
C GLU A 200 0.12 31.30 -5.33
N SER A 201 1.06 32.20 -5.09
CA SER A 201 1.19 32.94 -3.82
C SER A 201 0.05 33.95 -3.58
N ALA A 202 -0.65 34.39 -4.63
CA ALA A 202 -1.70 35.41 -4.59
C ALA A 202 -3.14 34.87 -4.38
N ARG A 203 -3.31 33.71 -3.76
CA ARG A 203 -4.65 33.13 -3.48
C ARG A 203 -5.37 33.87 -2.34
N PRO A 204 -6.72 33.94 -2.37
CA PRO A 204 -7.50 34.45 -1.24
C PRO A 204 -7.18 33.66 0.05
N ALA A 205 -7.07 34.36 1.19
CA ALA A 205 -6.74 33.78 2.49
C ALA A 205 -7.66 32.60 2.87
N SER A 206 -8.94 32.66 2.52
CA SER A 206 -9.92 31.59 2.74
C SER A 206 -9.59 30.30 2.00
N SER A 207 -9.02 30.39 0.78
CA SER A 207 -8.61 29.23 -0.02
C SER A 207 -7.32 28.62 0.53
N GLN A 208 -6.37 29.45 0.96
CA GLN A 208 -5.15 28.99 1.64
C GLN A 208 -5.48 28.23 2.93
N LEU A 209 -6.40 28.76 3.75
CA LEU A 209 -6.82 28.13 5.00
C LEU A 209 -7.46 26.74 4.76
N LYS A 210 -8.28 26.60 3.71
CA LYS A 210 -8.85 25.30 3.30
C LYS A 210 -7.77 24.29 2.93
N LEU A 211 -6.80 24.69 2.10
CA LEU A 211 -5.68 23.83 1.68
C LEU A 211 -4.80 23.41 2.89
N GLN A 212 -4.47 24.34 3.78
CA GLN A 212 -3.71 24.03 5.00
C GLN A 212 -4.48 23.08 5.93
N SER A 213 -5.80 23.27 6.07
CA SER A 213 -6.64 22.39 6.87
C SER A 213 -6.68 20.98 6.28
N LYS A 214 -6.79 20.87 4.95
CA LYS A 214 -6.74 19.58 4.24
C LYS A 214 -5.37 18.92 4.38
N LEU A 215 -4.28 19.67 4.30
CA LEU A 215 -2.92 19.17 4.52
C LEU A 215 -2.78 18.55 5.92
N ARG A 216 -3.21 19.28 6.96
CA ARG A 216 -3.19 18.80 8.35
C ARG A 216 -4.01 17.52 8.53
N TYR A 217 -5.24 17.50 8.02
CA TYR A 217 -6.09 16.31 8.06
C TYR A 217 -5.44 15.12 7.35
N THR A 218 -4.86 15.35 6.17
CA THR A 218 -4.21 14.29 5.38
C THR A 218 -2.99 13.72 6.09
N MET A 219 -2.20 14.56 6.79
CA MET A 219 -1.09 14.09 7.64
C MET A 219 -1.58 13.24 8.82
N GLN A 220 -2.71 13.58 9.42
CA GLN A 220 -3.33 12.76 10.48
C GLN A 220 -3.77 11.40 9.96
N VAL A 221 -4.34 11.33 8.75
CA VAL A 221 -4.68 10.06 8.09
C VAL A 221 -3.42 9.21 7.88
N ILE A 222 -2.33 9.78 7.35
CA ILE A 222 -1.05 9.07 7.18
C ILE A 222 -0.56 8.51 8.51
N SER A 223 -0.55 9.32 9.57
CA SER A 223 -0.10 8.90 10.91
C SER A 223 -0.97 7.76 11.46
N ARG A 224 -2.29 7.88 11.38
CA ARG A 224 -3.22 6.83 11.82
C ARG A 224 -2.99 5.52 11.08
N ARG A 225 -2.93 5.56 9.74
CA ARG A 225 -2.71 4.37 8.91
C ARG A 225 -1.35 3.73 9.14
N SER A 226 -0.33 4.54 9.41
CA SER A 226 1.00 4.06 9.80
C SER A 226 0.92 3.25 11.09
N THR A 227 0.25 3.77 12.12
CA THR A 227 0.03 3.06 13.38
C THR A 227 -0.76 1.76 13.17
N ASP A 228 -1.83 1.80 12.37
CA ASP A 228 -2.65 0.61 12.07
C ASP A 228 -1.83 -0.49 11.36
N ILE A 229 -0.93 -0.11 10.43
CA ILE A 229 0.00 -1.06 9.80
C ILE A 229 0.94 -1.66 10.84
N LEU A 230 1.56 -0.83 11.69
CA LEU A 230 2.51 -1.32 12.72
C LEU A 230 1.85 -2.25 13.73
N ALA A 231 0.58 -2.02 14.08
CA ALA A 231 -0.19 -2.89 14.96
C ALA A 231 -0.39 -4.29 14.37
N SER A 232 -0.41 -4.44 13.04
CA SER A 232 -0.53 -5.75 12.38
C SER A 232 0.76 -6.57 12.33
N VAL A 233 1.92 -5.92 12.54
CA VAL A 233 3.24 -6.52 12.32
C VAL A 233 3.52 -7.69 13.27
N PRO A 234 3.20 -7.64 14.59
CA PRO A 234 3.41 -8.78 15.47
C PRO A 234 2.73 -10.05 14.97
N GLN A 235 1.45 -9.98 14.57
CA GLN A 235 0.75 -11.15 14.05
C GLN A 235 1.25 -11.53 12.66
N GLY A 236 1.51 -10.55 11.79
CA GLY A 236 2.03 -10.80 10.45
C GLY A 236 3.41 -11.46 10.44
N LEU A 237 4.21 -11.30 11.51
CA LEU A 237 5.49 -12.00 11.69
C LEU A 237 5.37 -13.32 12.46
N GLY A 238 4.17 -13.71 12.89
CA GLY A 238 3.94 -14.91 13.71
C GLY A 238 4.37 -14.77 15.17
N LEU A 239 4.59 -13.55 15.68
CA LEU A 239 5.00 -13.30 17.07
C LEU A 239 3.83 -13.40 18.06
N VAL A 240 2.61 -13.22 17.56
CA VAL A 240 1.35 -13.38 18.30
C VAL A 240 0.35 -14.14 17.44
N SER A 241 -0.58 -14.84 18.06
CA SER A 241 -1.60 -15.66 17.39
C SER A 241 -2.97 -15.47 18.03
N VAL A 242 -4.03 -15.83 17.30
CA VAL A 242 -5.39 -15.85 17.83
C VAL A 242 -5.50 -16.99 18.86
N PRO A 243 -6.17 -16.81 20.02
CA PRO A 243 -6.19 -17.78 21.12
C PRO A 243 -6.64 -19.22 20.79
N ASP A 244 -7.37 -19.43 19.68
CA ASP A 244 -7.89 -20.74 19.23
C ASP A 244 -7.15 -21.32 18.01
N ALA A 245 -5.98 -20.79 17.65
CA ALA A 245 -5.17 -21.37 16.57
C ALA A 245 -4.35 -22.55 17.10
N ASP A 246 -4.87 -23.78 16.97
CA ASP A 246 -4.28 -25.06 17.41
C ASP A 246 -2.93 -25.46 16.76
N ILE A 247 -2.14 -24.51 16.24
CA ILE A 247 -0.86 -24.82 15.58
C ILE A 247 0.20 -23.81 16.04
N PRO A 248 1.34 -24.26 16.62
CA PRO A 248 2.50 -23.42 16.83
C PRO A 248 2.99 -22.94 15.44
N GLN A 249 2.81 -21.66 15.14
CA GLN A 249 3.31 -21.12 13.88
C GLN A 249 4.73 -20.61 14.07
N GLU A 250 5.69 -21.32 13.44
CA GLU A 250 7.01 -20.76 13.16
C GLU A 250 6.86 -19.42 12.40
N PRO A 251 7.80 -18.46 12.56
CA PRO A 251 7.76 -17.19 11.86
C PRO A 251 7.64 -17.42 10.35
N SER A 252 6.48 -17.05 9.79
CA SER A 252 6.16 -17.31 8.40
C SER A 252 7.00 -16.43 7.47
N VAL A 253 7.84 -17.06 6.64
CA VAL A 253 8.55 -16.42 5.52
C VAL A 253 7.56 -15.61 4.64
N SER A 254 6.33 -16.10 4.46
CA SER A 254 5.27 -15.41 3.71
C SER A 254 4.76 -14.15 4.41
N GLY A 255 4.80 -14.11 5.75
CA GLY A 255 4.38 -12.96 6.55
C GLY A 255 5.40 -11.83 6.49
N GLY A 256 6.70 -12.16 6.61
CA GLY A 256 7.80 -11.22 6.40
C GLY A 256 7.75 -10.58 5.02
N TYR A 257 7.62 -11.40 3.97
CA TYR A 257 7.44 -10.95 2.58
C TYR A 257 6.35 -9.88 2.43
N MET A 258 5.16 -10.17 2.97
CA MET A 258 4.00 -9.29 2.86
C MET A 258 4.21 -7.94 3.55
N LEU A 259 5.02 -7.88 4.61
CA LEU A 259 5.19 -6.67 5.42
C LEU A 259 6.30 -5.73 4.92
N ILE A 260 7.26 -6.20 4.10
CA ILE A 260 8.43 -5.41 3.69
C ILE A 260 8.05 -4.04 3.12
N TRP A 261 7.16 -4.01 2.12
CA TRP A 261 6.77 -2.76 1.48
C TRP A 261 5.90 -1.88 2.36
N ASN A 262 5.07 -2.48 3.22
CA ASN A 262 4.25 -1.76 4.19
C ASN A 262 5.16 -1.03 5.20
N LEU A 263 6.11 -1.76 5.78
CA LEU A 263 7.12 -1.23 6.71
C LEU A 263 7.98 -0.15 6.06
N TYR A 264 8.47 -0.36 4.85
CA TYR A 264 9.27 0.63 4.14
C TYR A 264 8.46 1.90 3.83
N THR A 265 7.22 1.77 3.36
CA THR A 265 6.34 2.91 3.07
C THR A 265 6.09 3.76 4.31
N VAL A 266 5.81 3.11 5.44
CA VAL A 266 5.59 3.76 6.73
C VAL A 266 6.90 4.37 7.26
N GLY A 267 8.02 3.67 7.19
CA GLY A 267 9.33 4.15 7.67
C GLY A 267 9.85 5.38 6.93
N LYS A 268 9.53 5.53 5.63
CA LYS A 268 9.84 6.72 4.82
C LYS A 268 8.90 7.90 5.09
N SER A 269 7.84 7.70 5.87
CA SER A 269 6.90 8.79 6.15
C SER A 269 7.57 9.83 7.05
N PRO A 270 7.44 11.14 6.76
CA PRO A 270 7.85 12.17 7.71
C PRO A 270 6.93 12.26 8.92
N ALA A 271 5.76 11.59 8.89
CA ALA A 271 4.79 11.59 9.98
C ALA A 271 5.10 10.59 11.10
N ILE A 272 6.18 9.81 10.99
CA ILE A 272 6.56 8.78 11.97
C ILE A 272 7.64 9.28 12.91
N SER A 273 7.59 8.85 14.18
CA SER A 273 8.62 9.22 15.16
C SER A 273 9.96 8.53 14.84
N ALA A 274 11.07 9.12 15.31
CA ALA A 274 12.39 8.51 15.18
C ALA A 274 12.46 7.13 15.86
N GLN A 275 11.76 6.96 16.99
CA GLN A 275 11.67 5.70 17.73
C GLN A 275 10.94 4.62 16.92
N ASP A 276 9.77 4.95 16.36
CA ASP A 276 9.01 4.03 15.52
C ASP A 276 9.81 3.66 14.26
N ARG A 277 10.53 4.61 13.66
CA ARG A 277 11.41 4.35 12.51
C ARG A 277 12.54 3.37 12.87
N GLN A 278 13.16 3.51 14.03
CA GLN A 278 14.18 2.56 14.52
C GLN A 278 13.58 1.17 14.74
N TRP A 279 12.36 1.08 15.28
CA TRP A 279 11.65 -0.18 15.43
C TRP A 279 11.38 -0.84 14.07
N ILE A 280 10.92 -0.08 13.08
CA ILE A 280 10.72 -0.56 11.69
C ILE A 280 12.02 -1.10 11.10
N ILE A 281 13.12 -0.37 11.24
CA ILE A 281 14.45 -0.79 10.77
C ILE A 281 14.85 -2.13 11.41
N LYS A 282 14.59 -2.31 12.71
CA LYS A 282 14.85 -3.57 13.41
C LYS A 282 14.00 -4.71 12.83
N GLN A 283 12.72 -4.47 12.54
CA GLN A 283 11.86 -5.50 11.94
C GLN A 283 12.31 -5.89 10.52
N LEU A 284 12.66 -4.91 9.67
CA LEU A 284 13.16 -5.18 8.31
C LEU A 284 14.46 -5.99 8.32
N LYS A 285 15.40 -5.69 9.23
CA LYS A 285 16.61 -6.50 9.44
C LYS A 285 16.27 -7.93 9.87
N GLY A 286 15.37 -8.07 10.85
CA GLY A 286 14.90 -9.39 11.30
C GLY A 286 14.21 -10.20 10.20
N ILE A 287 13.44 -9.56 9.31
CA ILE A 287 12.86 -10.20 8.13
C ILE A 287 13.97 -10.68 7.19
N SER A 288 14.97 -9.84 6.91
CA SER A 288 16.09 -10.23 6.06
C SER A 288 16.84 -11.45 6.60
N GLU A 289 17.11 -11.47 7.91
CA GLU A 289 17.87 -12.53 8.58
C GLU A 289 17.08 -13.85 8.60
N ARG A 290 15.78 -13.80 8.94
CA ARG A 290 14.95 -15.02 9.08
C ARG A 290 14.47 -15.59 7.76
N ALA A 291 14.17 -14.74 6.78
CA ALA A 291 13.56 -15.14 5.51
C ALA A 291 14.52 -15.09 4.31
N ASN A 292 15.80 -14.75 4.54
CA ASN A 292 16.83 -14.58 3.51
C ASN A 292 16.41 -13.63 2.36
N ILE A 293 15.66 -12.58 2.72
CA ILE A 293 15.13 -11.60 1.76
C ILE A 293 16.10 -10.41 1.70
N ALA A 294 17.07 -10.45 0.79
CA ALA A 294 18.11 -9.41 0.65
C ALA A 294 17.53 -8.00 0.49
N MET A 295 16.38 -7.87 -0.18
CA MET A 295 15.67 -6.59 -0.35
C MET A 295 15.33 -5.92 0.98
N ALA A 296 14.93 -6.68 2.01
CA ALA A 296 14.53 -6.11 3.29
C ALA A 296 15.71 -5.39 3.99
N PHE A 297 16.92 -5.91 3.84
CA PHE A 297 18.13 -5.29 4.38
C PHE A 297 18.49 -3.99 3.66
N GLU A 298 18.40 -3.95 2.33
CA GLU A 298 18.68 -2.75 1.56
C GLU A 298 17.68 -1.63 1.87
N LEU A 299 16.39 -1.96 2.01
CA LEU A 299 15.37 -1.00 2.44
C LEU A 299 15.62 -0.49 3.86
N ALA A 300 16.10 -1.35 4.78
CA ALA A 300 16.48 -0.92 6.12
C ALA A 300 17.66 0.06 6.11
N LYS A 301 18.67 -0.15 5.26
CA LYS A 301 19.80 0.79 5.10
C LYS A 301 19.33 2.13 4.56
N ASP A 302 18.40 2.14 3.61
CA ASP A 302 17.83 3.37 3.06
C ASP A 302 17.11 4.18 4.15
N LEU A 303 16.30 3.54 5.00
CA LEU A 303 15.64 4.21 6.13
C LEU A 303 16.64 4.80 7.15
N VAL A 304 17.78 4.14 7.37
CA VAL A 304 18.85 4.70 8.22
C VAL A 304 19.42 5.99 7.62
N LYS A 305 19.59 6.04 6.28
CA LYS A 305 20.07 7.27 5.61
C LYS A 305 19.05 8.39 5.73
N ILE A 306 17.77 8.12 5.49
CA ILE A 306 16.68 9.10 5.62
C ILE A 306 16.64 9.68 7.05
N GLY A 307 16.79 8.84 8.07
CA GLY A 307 16.82 9.31 9.45
C GLY A 307 18.00 10.20 9.82
N ARG A 308 19.12 10.14 9.06
CA ARG A 308 20.27 11.01 9.26
C ARG A 308 20.14 12.36 8.56
N THR A 309 19.31 12.46 7.53
CA THR A 309 19.10 13.70 6.76
C THR A 309 18.01 14.60 7.36
N GLU A 310 17.24 14.10 8.32
CA GLU A 310 16.18 14.86 9.02
C GLU A 310 16.65 15.48 10.35
N HIS A 311 17.90 15.25 10.74
CA HIS A 311 18.57 15.83 11.92
C HIS A 311 19.70 16.76 11.48
#